data_AF-A0A178XRL7-F1
#
_entry.id   AF-A0A178XRL7-F1
#
_cell.length_a   1.000
_cell.length_b   1.000
_cell.length_c   1.000
_cell.angle_alpha   90.00
_cell.angle_beta   90.00
_cell.angle_gamma   90.00
#
_symmetry.space_group_name_H-M   'P 1'
#
loop_
_entity.id
_entity.type
_entity.pdbx_description
1 polymer ?
#
loop_
_entity_poly.entity_id
_entity_poly.type
_entity_poly.pdbx_seq_one_letter_code
_entity_poly.pdbx_strand_id
1 'polypeptide(L)' 'MSLFDDDQPKKKTAHEIGSDLSQLSVDELTARIALLTEEIARLEAERARKSASRSAAEGLFR' A
#
# COMPACT_ATOMS: atom_id res chain seq x y z
N MET A 1 -16.44 -19.90 22.99
CA MET A 1 -16.89 -19.66 21.60
C MET A 1 -17.07 -18.18 21.41
N SER A 2 -16.25 -17.53 20.58
CA SER A 2 -16.62 -16.28 19.93
C SER A 2 -16.57 -16.57 18.43
N LEU A 3 -17.74 -16.75 17.84
CA LEU A 3 -17.98 -17.28 16.48
C LEU A 3 -18.11 -16.15 15.44
N PHE A 4 -17.50 -14.98 15.67
CA PHE A 4 -17.84 -13.76 14.92
C PHE A 4 -16.65 -12.92 14.44
N ASP A 5 -15.48 -13.50 14.18
CA ASP A 5 -14.34 -12.72 13.63
C ASP A 5 -13.76 -13.27 12.32
N ASP A 6 -14.26 -14.41 11.80
CA ASP A 6 -13.57 -15.13 10.72
C ASP A 6 -14.24 -15.02 9.33
N ASP A 7 -15.28 -14.18 9.20
CA ASP A 7 -16.05 -14.04 7.95
C ASP A 7 -16.01 -12.62 7.37
N GLN A 8 -14.89 -11.90 7.59
CA GLN A 8 -14.62 -10.74 6.76
C GLN A 8 -14.26 -11.24 5.35
N PRO A 9 -14.97 -10.83 4.30
CA PRO A 9 -14.58 -11.19 2.94
C PRO A 9 -13.15 -10.68 2.74
N LYS A 10 -12.20 -11.63 2.60
CA LYS A 10 -10.81 -11.31 2.31
C LYS A 10 -10.84 -10.36 1.11
N LYS A 11 -10.46 -9.10 1.34
CA LYS A 11 -10.40 -8.11 0.26
C LYS A 11 -9.61 -8.76 -0.85
N LYS A 12 -10.25 -8.97 -2.01
CA LYS A 12 -9.59 -9.58 -3.16
C LYS A 12 -8.33 -8.76 -3.40
N THR A 13 -7.18 -9.38 -3.23
CA THR A 13 -5.90 -8.73 -3.48
C THR A 13 -5.89 -8.38 -4.95
N ALA A 14 -6.05 -7.09 -5.28
CA ALA A 14 -6.14 -6.64 -6.67
C ALA A 14 -4.84 -6.92 -7.45
N HIS A 15 -3.73 -7.06 -6.73
CA HIS A 15 -2.42 -7.38 -7.26
C HIS A 15 -1.53 -8.05 -6.19
N GLU A 16 -0.65 -8.95 -6.61
CA GLU A 16 0.39 -9.58 -5.77
C GLU A 16 1.78 -9.26 -6.34
N ILE A 17 2.69 -8.80 -5.48
CA ILE A 17 4.05 -8.43 -5.87
C ILE A 17 4.82 -9.67 -6.34
N GLY A 18 5.39 -9.59 -7.55
CA GLY A 18 6.13 -10.70 -8.14
C GLY A 18 5.26 -11.79 -8.77
N SER A 19 3.94 -11.56 -8.91
CA SER A 19 3.05 -12.48 -9.63
C SER A 19 3.48 -12.66 -11.08
N ASP A 20 3.30 -13.86 -11.65
CA ASP A 20 3.48 -14.07 -13.08
C ASP A 20 2.58 -13.14 -13.91
N LEU A 21 3.16 -12.58 -14.97
CA LEU A 21 2.52 -11.63 -15.87
C LEU A 21 2.17 -12.26 -17.22
N SER A 22 2.58 -13.51 -17.47
CA SER A 22 2.47 -14.17 -18.79
C SER A 22 1.04 -14.28 -19.33
N GLN A 23 0.05 -14.34 -18.44
CA GLN A 23 -1.37 -14.48 -18.78
C GLN A 23 -2.14 -13.14 -18.72
N LEU A 24 -1.49 -12.02 -18.41
CA LEU A 24 -2.15 -10.73 -18.26
C LEU A 24 -2.18 -9.97 -19.58
N SER A 25 -3.32 -9.34 -19.84
CA SER A 25 -3.48 -8.38 -20.91
C SER A 25 -2.79 -7.04 -20.58
N VAL A 26 -2.57 -6.22 -21.62
CA VAL A 26 -2.00 -4.87 -21.48
C VAL A 26 -2.87 -3.99 -20.59
N ASP A 27 -4.20 -4.10 -20.69
CA ASP A 27 -5.12 -3.30 -19.88
C ASP A 27 -5.07 -3.72 -18.40
N GLU A 28 -4.97 -5.03 -18.12
CA GLU A 28 -4.79 -5.53 -16.75
C GLU A 28 -3.47 -5.08 -16.14
N LEU A 29 -2.38 -5.11 -16.92
CA LEU A 29 -1.09 -4.57 -16.50
C LEU A 29 -1.19 -3.08 -16.20
N THR A 30 -1.87 -2.31 -17.06
CA THR A 30 -2.08 -0.88 -16.88
C THR A 30 -2.85 -0.58 -15.59
N ALA A 31 -3.95 -1.30 -15.33
CA ALA A 31 -4.74 -1.15 -14.11
C ALA A 31 -3.91 -1.49 -12.85
N ARG A 32 -3.10 -2.55 -12.89
CA ARG A 32 -2.21 -2.92 -11.77
C ARG A 32 -1.13 -1.86 -11.52
N ILE A 33 -0.52 -1.33 -12.57
CA ILE A 33 0.48 -0.26 -12.47
C ILE A 33 -0.15 0.98 -11.82
N ALA A 34 -1.35 1.37 -12.23
CA ALA A 34 -2.05 2.52 -11.65
C ALA A 34 -2.28 2.33 -10.14
N LEU A 35 -2.80 1.16 -9.72
CA LEU A 35 -3.00 0.83 -8.30
C LEU A 35 -1.70 0.91 -7.48
N LEU A 36 -0.62 0.34 -8.00
CA LEU A 36 0.67 0.37 -7.31
C LEU A 36 1.25 1.78 -7.23
N THR A 37 1.05 2.59 -8.26
CA THR A 37 1.52 3.99 -8.30
C THR A 37 0.80 4.83 -7.25
N GLU A 38 -0.51 4.66 -7.11
CA GLU A 38 -1.30 5.30 -6.06
C GLU A 38 -0.81 4.90 -4.65
N GLU A 39 -0.55 3.60 -4.45
CA GLU A 39 -0.06 3.12 -3.15
C GLU A 39 1.35 3.65 -2.85
N ILE A 40 2.24 3.73 -3.86
CA ILE A 40 3.55 4.37 -3.71
C ILE A 40 3.36 5.83 -3.25
N ALA A 41 2.52 6.61 -3.93
CA ALA A 41 2.27 8.01 -3.58
C ALA A 41 1.76 8.17 -2.14
N ARG A 42 0.85 7.29 -1.70
CA ARG A 42 0.38 7.24 -0.32
C ARG A 42 1.52 6.99 0.67
N LEU A 43 2.36 6.00 0.41
CA LEU A 43 3.50 5.64 1.26
C LEU A 43 4.53 6.77 1.30
N GLU A 44 4.78 7.44 0.18
CA GLU A 44 5.67 8.61 0.13
C GLU A 44 5.14 9.78 0.97
N ALA A 45 3.84 10.06 0.89
CA ALA A 45 3.21 11.11 1.69
C ALA A 45 3.25 10.79 3.19
N GLU A 46 3.06 9.53 3.59
CA GLU A 46 3.22 9.10 4.98
C GLU A 46 4.70 9.18 5.43
N ARG A 47 5.64 8.75 4.59
CA ARG A 47 7.09 8.87 4.86
C ARG A 47 7.48 10.32 5.09
N ALA A 48 7.03 11.24 4.22
CA ALA A 48 7.30 12.67 4.35
C ALA A 48 6.76 13.25 5.66
N ARG A 49 5.50 12.91 6.02
CA ARG A 49 4.90 13.33 7.30
C ARG A 49 5.68 12.82 8.51
N LYS A 50 6.04 11.54 8.51
CA LYS A 50 6.82 10.95 9.61
C LYS A 50 8.23 11.55 9.70
N SER A 51 8.91 11.76 8.58
CA SER A 51 10.22 12.42 8.57
C SER A 51 10.17 13.86 9.10
N ALA A 52 9.16 14.64 8.69
CA ALA A 52 8.96 16.00 9.19
C ALA A 52 8.72 16.01 10.71
N SER A 53 7.94 15.06 11.24
CA SER A 53 7.74 14.92 12.68
C SER A 53 9.03 14.56 13.43
N ARG A 54 9.88 13.70 12.86
CA ARG A 54 11.17 13.33 13.47
C ARG A 54 12.11 14.53 13.52
N SER A 55 12.25 15.28 12.43
CA SER A 55 13.11 16.47 12.39
C SER A 55 12.61 17.60 13.31
N ALA A 56 11.29 17.77 13.45
CA ALA A 56 10.72 18.71 14.41
C ALA A 56 11.01 18.32 15.87
N ALA A 57 10.93 17.03 16.19
CA ALA A 57 11.26 16.52 17.52
C ALA A 57 12.75 16.67 17.84
N GLU A 58 13.65 16.32 16.92
CA GLU A 58 15.10 16.51 17.08
C GLU A 58 15.47 17.98 17.26
N GLY A 59 14.69 18.90 16.69
CA GLY A 59 14.84 20.33 16.87
C GLY A 59 14.48 20.86 18.27
N LEU A 60 13.63 20.15 19.01
CA LEU A 60 13.12 20.54 20.33
C LEU A 60 13.96 19.98 21.50
N PHE A 61 14.74 18.93 21.26
CA PHE A 61 15.61 18.28 22.25
C PHE A 61 17.08 18.79 22.23
N ARG A 62 17.35 19.89 21.51
CA ARG A 62 18.65 20.58 21.46
C ARG A 62 18.48 22.03 21.91
#